data_AF-A0A816WP55-F1
#
_entry.id   AF-A0A816WP55-F1
#
_cell.length_a   1.000
_cell.length_b   1.000
_cell.length_c   1.000
_cell.angle_alpha   90.00
_cell.angle_beta   90.00
_cell.angle_gamma   90.00
#
_symmetry.space_group_name_H-M   'P 1'
#
loop_
_entity.id
_entity.type
_entity.pdbx_description
1 polymer ?
#
loop_
_entity_poly.entity_id
_entity_poly.type
_entity_poly.pdbx_seq_one_letter_code
_entity_poly.pdbx_strand_id
1 'polypeptide(L)' 'MTNFGSNTNNSQFFITDIGLPFFDDTYVVLGEISSGMDVMHAIMNQGSVTGQPKTDIMIVECGTINEN' A
#
# COMPACT_ATOMS: atom_id res chain seq x y z
N MET A 1 -3.86 6.75 -1.30
CA MET A 1 -3.99 6.58 -2.76
C MET A 1 -2.94 7.40 -3.46
N THR A 2 -2.14 6.82 -4.36
CA THR A 2 -1.14 7.61 -5.11
C THR A 2 -1.83 8.55 -6.09
N ASN A 3 -1.29 9.76 -6.25
CA ASN A 3 -1.80 10.76 -7.17
C ASN A 3 -0.67 11.65 -7.72
N PHE A 4 -0.99 12.44 -8.74
CA PHE A 4 -0.17 13.48 -9.35
C PHE A 4 -0.78 14.89 -9.10
N GLY A 5 -1.37 15.09 -7.92
CA GLY A 5 -2.13 16.28 -7.55
C GLY A 5 -3.63 16.00 -7.36
N SER A 6 -4.37 17.04 -6.95
CA SER A 6 -5.80 16.93 -6.64
C SER A 6 -6.60 16.29 -7.78
N ASN A 7 -7.47 15.35 -7.44
CA ASN A 7 -8.37 14.64 -8.38
C ASN A 7 -7.67 13.83 -9.49
N THR A 8 -6.46 13.33 -9.24
CA THR A 8 -5.72 12.47 -10.18
C THR A 8 -5.49 11.04 -9.66
N ASN A 9 -6.36 10.57 -8.77
CA ASN A 9 -6.31 9.19 -8.28
C ASN A 9 -6.62 8.19 -9.41
N ASN A 10 -5.90 7.07 -9.43
CA ASN A 10 -6.18 5.94 -10.32
C ASN A 10 -6.12 4.64 -9.52
N SER A 11 -5.43 3.60 -10.00
CA SER A 11 -5.32 2.29 -9.37
C SER A 11 -4.10 2.13 -8.46
N GLN A 12 -3.14 3.06 -8.51
CA GLN A 12 -1.94 2.99 -7.67
C GLN A 12 -2.31 3.31 -6.22
N PHE A 13 -1.95 2.38 -5.33
CA PHE A 13 -2.09 2.52 -3.89
C PHE A 13 -0.76 2.22 -3.20
N PHE A 14 -0.71 2.58 -1.92
CA PHE A 14 0.40 2.27 -1.04
C PHE A 14 -0.17 1.92 0.34
N ILE A 15 0.59 1.17 1.11
CA ILE A 15 0.26 0.79 2.49
C ILE A 15 1.34 1.35 3.39
N THR A 16 0.94 1.94 4.52
CA THR A 16 1.85 2.56 5.48
C THR A 16 2.08 1.62 6.66
N ASP A 17 3.33 1.40 7.05
CA ASP A 17 3.69 0.66 8.29
C ASP A 17 3.89 1.60 9.50
N ILE A 18 3.97 2.91 9.26
CA ILE A 18 4.08 3.96 10.27
C ILE A 18 3.09 5.09 9.98
N GLY A 19 2.78 5.89 10.99
CA GLY A 19 1.99 7.11 10.79
C GLY A 19 2.74 8.14 9.93
N LEU A 20 2.07 8.69 8.92
CA LEU A 20 2.61 9.71 8.01
C LEU A 20 1.71 10.97 8.00
N PRO A 21 1.73 11.82 9.05
CA PRO A 21 0.82 12.99 9.14
C PRO A 21 0.97 13.99 7.99
N PHE A 22 2.12 14.02 7.32
CA PHE A 22 2.34 14.87 6.15
C PHE A 22 1.64 14.36 4.88
N PHE A 23 0.96 13.20 4.94
CA PHE A 23 0.08 12.73 3.87
C PHE A 23 -1.35 13.24 4.01
N ASP A 24 -1.70 13.79 5.18
CA ASP A 24 -3.02 14.33 5.46
C ASP A 24 -3.40 15.38 4.40
N ASP A 25 -4.68 15.40 4.03
CA ASP A 25 -5.29 16.25 2.99
C ASP A 25 -4.73 16.09 1.56
N THR A 26 -3.65 15.33 1.37
CA THR A 26 -2.99 15.13 0.07
C THR A 26 -3.30 13.75 -0.52
N TYR A 27 -3.33 12.72 0.32
CA TYR A 27 -3.56 11.35 -0.11
C TYR A 27 -4.80 10.77 0.58
N VAL A 28 -5.72 10.25 -0.22
CA VAL A 28 -6.95 9.63 0.30
C VAL A 28 -6.63 8.28 0.95
N VAL A 29 -7.05 8.10 2.21
CA VAL A 29 -7.06 6.82 2.93
C VAL A 29 -8.32 6.05 2.54
N LEU A 30 -8.17 4.79 2.11
CA LEU A 30 -9.29 3.93 1.67
C LEU A 30 -9.58 2.74 2.59
N GLY A 31 -8.67 2.40 3.49
CA GLY A 31 -8.81 1.24 4.37
C GLY A 31 -7.52 0.93 5.12
N GLU A 32 -7.55 -0.17 5.86
CA GLU A 32 -6.44 -0.65 6.68
C GLU A 32 -6.23 -2.17 6.49
N ILE A 33 -5.05 -2.66 6.84
CA ILE A 33 -4.79 -4.10 6.89
C ILE A 33 -5.58 -4.69 8.06
N SER A 34 -6.55 -5.55 7.77
CA SER A 34 -7.29 -6.30 8.79
C SER A 34 -6.58 -7.60 9.21
N SER A 35 -5.77 -8.20 8.33
CA SER A 35 -4.98 -9.41 8.58
C SER A 35 -3.78 -9.49 7.63
N GLY A 36 -2.71 -10.22 8.02
CA GLY A 36 -1.51 -10.40 7.18
C GLY A 36 -0.39 -9.38 7.39
N MET A 37 -0.25 -8.80 8.59
CA MET A 37 0.84 -7.87 8.92
C MET A 37 2.24 -8.51 8.79
N ASP A 38 2.35 -9.81 9.04
CA ASP A 38 3.58 -10.58 8.83
C ASP A 38 4.00 -10.61 7.35
N VAL A 39 3.04 -10.73 6.43
CA VAL A 39 3.28 -10.63 4.98
C VAL A 39 3.72 -9.21 4.61
N MET A 40 3.08 -8.17 5.17
CA MET A 40 3.49 -6.78 4.98
C MET A 40 4.94 -6.55 5.42
N HIS A 41 5.34 -7.06 6.59
CA HIS A 41 6.73 -6.96 7.08
C HIS A 41 7.71 -7.73 6.20
N ALA A 42 7.32 -8.90 5.68
CA ALA A 42 8.14 -9.64 4.71
C ALA A 42 8.37 -8.85 3.41
N ILE A 43 7.33 -8.17 2.89
CA ILE A 43 7.43 -7.27 1.73
C ILE A 43 8.38 -6.10 2.03
N MET A 44 8.24 -5.46 3.20
CA MET A 44 9.07 -4.33 3.62
C MET A 44 10.57 -4.68 3.70
N ASN A 45 10.92 -5.90 4.12
CA ASN A 45 12.31 -6.38 4.17
C ASN A 45 12.99 -6.46 2.79
N GLN A 46 12.19 -6.55 1.71
CA GLN A 46 12.68 -6.52 0.34
C GLN A 46 12.85 -5.09 -0.20
N GLY A 47 12.50 -4.06 0.57
CA GLY A 47 12.69 -2.67 0.19
C GLY A 47 14.16 -2.26 0.07
N SER A 48 14.39 -1.18 -0.66
CA SER A 48 15.70 -0.53 -0.78
C SER A 48 15.56 0.98 -0.69
N VAL A 49 16.69 1.68 -0.52
CA VAL A 49 16.72 3.15 -0.40
C VAL A 49 16.20 3.86 -1.66
N THR A 50 16.31 3.23 -2.83
CA THR A 50 15.82 3.80 -4.10
C THR A 50 14.35 3.49 -4.37
N GLY A 51 13.69 2.71 -3.50
CA GLY A 51 12.33 2.22 -3.70
C GLY A 51 12.24 1.00 -4.63
N GLN A 52 13.32 0.61 -5.31
CA GLN A 52 13.34 -0.61 -6.12
C GLN A 52 13.42 -1.85 -5.21
N PRO A 53 12.48 -2.80 -5.29
CA PRO A 53 12.55 -4.04 -4.52
C PRO A 53 13.80 -4.87 -4.87
N LYS A 54 14.36 -5.57 -3.88
CA LYS A 54 15.49 -6.51 -4.04
C LYS A 54 15.10 -7.77 -4.82
N THR A 55 13.82 -8.13 -4.75
CA THR A 55 13.22 -9.29 -5.41
C THR A 55 11.87 -8.89 -5.99
N ASP A 56 11.37 -9.64 -6.97
CA ASP A 56 10.03 -9.41 -7.51
C ASP A 56 8.96 -9.68 -6.45
N ILE A 57 7.99 -8.76 -6.35
CA ILE A 57 6.84 -8.85 -5.44
C ILE A 57 5.60 -8.66 -6.29
N MET A 58 4.72 -9.67 -6.30
CA MET A 58 3.57 -9.72 -7.20
C MET A 58 2.31 -10.12 -6.44
N ILE A 59 1.20 -9.44 -6.73
CA ILE A 59 -0.13 -9.89 -6.35
C ILE A 59 -0.49 -11.04 -7.31
N VAL A 60 -0.36 -12.27 -6.84
CA VAL A 60 -0.62 -13.47 -7.66
C VAL A 60 -2.12 -13.77 -7.80
N GLU A 61 -2.93 -13.37 -6.81
CA GLU A 61 -4.38 -13.54 -6.77
C GLU A 61 -4.99 -12.43 -5.89
N CYS A 62 -6.20 -11.98 -6.23
CA CYS A 62 -6.95 -10.99 -5.45
C CYS A 62 -8.46 -11.16 -5.64
N GLY A 63 -9.26 -10.66 -4.69
CA GLY A 63 -10.71 -10.76 -4.73
C GLY A 63 -11.38 -10.07 -3.53
N THR A 64 -12.70 -10.14 -3.48
CA THR A 64 -13.49 -9.68 -2.32
C THR A 64 -13.85 -10.87 -1.43
N ILE A 65 -13.79 -10.64 -0.12
CA ILE A 65 -14.37 -11.57 0.86
C ILE A 65 -15.81 -11.10 1.07
N ASN A 66 -16.77 -11.89 0.59
CA ASN A 66 -18.17 -11.63 0.87
C ASN A 66 -18.49 -12.17 2.26
N GLU A 67 -19.02 -11.32 3.14
CA GLU A 67 -19.67 -11.80 4.37
C GLU A 67 -21.01 -12.46 3.96
N ASN A 68 -21.25 -13.68 4.45
CA ASN A 68 -22.53 -14.37 4.27
C ASN A 68 -23.58 -13.84 5.24
#